data_AF-A0A8S4PG10-F1
#
_entry.id   AF-A0A8S4PG10-F1
#
_cell.length_a   1.000
_cell.length_b   1.000
_cell.length_c   1.000
_cell.angle_alpha   90.00
_cell.angle_beta   90.00
_cell.angle_gamma   90.00
#
_symmetry.space_group_name_H-M   'P 1'
#
loop_
_entity.id
_entity.type
_entity.pdbx_description
1 polymer ?
#
loop_
_entity_poly.entity_id
_entity_poly.type
_entity_poly.pdbx_seq_one_letter_code
_entity_poly.pdbx_strand_id
1 'polypeptide(L)'
;GFKFHEFMQRNGLMAIDMYNDLWKGPNYTFSRDYLGTSYIDHCVISSTFYRYVNGGITNEDELLNTSDHLSLVVNVNLSNINDFNAGNSAPGNNCRNAWDKLSKCDIEELFTKGVSQGLAEIKINLENKILDCDVSKEYIDSVLNRVTDILKTVSNHRIPKRKYNKRLKPYWNSSIKDLLKAKNKMWSEWKRSGMHRGNNVFWLRYKDAKRAFRRALRQAEVEYNINCQKDIDESQDIDARYYWFLANRHKKSGKNSNCIRNDHGIVLQEPDAVRQEWSNYFSQLFTPKECDNFDIDFKAHVNAMMDFMKRGYSENNDGSFNECFDENDLAMAIKSLNLIKHVA
;
A
#
# COMPACT_ATOMS: atom_id res chain seq x y z
N GLY A 1 -14.18 3.86 -24.13
CA GLY A 1 -15.51 3.30 -23.85
C GLY A 1 -15.50 1.78 -23.78
N PHE A 2 -15.62 1.10 -24.92
CA PHE A 2 -15.94 -0.35 -25.00
C PHE A 2 -15.02 -1.27 -24.18
N LYS A 3 -13.69 -1.09 -24.28
CA LYS A 3 -12.71 -1.92 -23.55
C LYS A 3 -12.79 -1.77 -22.03
N PHE A 4 -13.14 -0.58 -21.54
CA PHE A 4 -13.25 -0.32 -20.10
C PHE A 4 -14.51 -0.99 -19.52
N HIS A 5 -15.63 -0.89 -20.24
CA HIS A 5 -16.87 -1.56 -19.85
C HIS A 5 -16.72 -3.09 -19.84
N GLU A 6 -16.11 -3.65 -20.89
CA GLU A 6 -15.82 -5.09 -20.97
C GLU A 6 -14.90 -5.56 -19.84
N PHE A 7 -13.86 -4.77 -19.52
CA PHE A 7 -12.98 -5.04 -18.38
C PHE A 7 -13.77 -5.07 -17.06
N MET A 8 -14.67 -4.10 -16.83
CA MET A 8 -15.47 -4.05 -15.62
C MET A 8 -16.39 -5.27 -15.51
N GLN A 9 -17.14 -5.59 -16.57
CA GLN A 9 -18.03 -6.75 -16.60
C GLN A 9 -17.28 -8.06 -16.33
N ARG A 10 -16.14 -8.28 -17.01
CA ARG A 10 -15.34 -9.50 -16.88
C ARG A 10 -14.82 -9.73 -15.47
N ASN A 11 -14.60 -8.66 -14.70
CA ASN A 11 -14.06 -8.73 -13.34
C ASN A 11 -15.13 -8.54 -12.25
N GLY A 12 -16.42 -8.47 -12.62
CA GLY A 12 -17.49 -8.20 -11.66
C GLY A 12 -17.34 -6.84 -10.96
N LEU A 13 -16.87 -5.83 -11.70
CA LEU A 13 -16.71 -4.46 -11.24
C LEU A 13 -17.80 -3.56 -11.84
N MET A 14 -18.06 -2.44 -11.17
CA MET A 14 -19.07 -1.47 -11.55
C MET A 14 -18.56 -0.06 -11.22
N ALA A 15 -18.63 0.88 -12.17
CA ALA A 15 -18.40 2.30 -11.93
C ALA A 15 -19.70 2.94 -11.43
N ILE A 16 -19.80 3.17 -10.12
CA ILE A 16 -21.08 3.56 -9.48
C ILE A 16 -21.52 4.98 -9.84
N ASP A 17 -20.56 5.81 -10.21
CA ASP A 17 -20.72 7.19 -10.63
C ASP A 17 -21.39 7.34 -12.00
N MET A 18 -21.43 6.26 -12.79
CA MET A 18 -22.14 6.23 -14.07
C MET A 18 -23.62 5.89 -13.95
N TYR A 19 -24.14 5.64 -12.74
CA TYR A 19 -25.53 5.26 -12.50
C TYR A 19 -26.31 6.42 -11.85
N ASN A 20 -27.09 7.12 -12.68
CA ASN A 20 -27.75 8.39 -12.33
C ASN A 20 -28.70 8.33 -11.13
N ASP A 21 -29.24 7.17 -10.77
CA ASP A 21 -30.24 7.07 -9.71
C ASP A 21 -29.65 7.32 -8.31
N LEU A 22 -28.34 7.15 -8.15
CA LEU A 22 -27.64 7.27 -6.87
C LEU A 22 -26.55 8.35 -6.85
N TRP A 23 -26.26 8.96 -8.00
CA TRP A 23 -25.20 9.94 -8.16
C TRP A 23 -25.76 11.35 -8.37
N LYS A 24 -25.14 12.35 -7.73
CA LYS A 24 -25.53 13.75 -7.84
C LYS A 24 -24.34 14.64 -8.22
N GLY A 25 -24.63 15.85 -8.65
CA GLY A 25 -23.62 16.86 -8.99
C GLY A 25 -23.31 16.93 -10.48
N PRO A 26 -22.22 17.61 -10.86
CA PRO A 26 -21.86 17.80 -12.26
C PRO A 26 -21.57 16.49 -13.01
N ASN A 27 -21.94 16.46 -14.30
CA ASN A 27 -21.66 15.36 -15.22
C ASN A 27 -20.25 15.47 -15.84
N TYR A 28 -19.29 15.96 -15.06
CA TYR A 28 -17.87 15.98 -15.41
C TYR A 28 -17.04 15.90 -14.14
N THR A 29 -15.82 15.39 -14.24
CA THR A 29 -14.85 15.32 -13.15
C THR A 29 -13.58 16.08 -13.45
N PHE A 30 -13.44 16.56 -14.68
CA PHE A 30 -12.32 17.34 -15.17
C PHE A 30 -12.87 18.51 -15.97
N SER A 31 -12.33 19.71 -15.73
CA SER A 31 -12.69 20.92 -16.48
C SER A 31 -11.46 21.78 -16.70
N ARG A 32 -11.29 22.25 -17.94
CA ARG A 32 -10.36 23.34 -18.25
C ARG A 32 -11.04 24.29 -19.23
N ASP A 33 -10.89 25.59 -19.00
CA ASP A 33 -11.57 26.66 -19.76
C ASP A 33 -11.46 26.49 -21.29
N TYR A 34 -10.33 25.96 -21.76
CA TYR A 34 -10.03 25.81 -23.19
C TYR A 34 -10.26 24.40 -23.76
N LEU A 35 -10.39 23.36 -22.92
CA LEU A 35 -10.66 21.97 -23.36
C LEU A 35 -12.10 21.53 -23.12
N GLY A 36 -12.87 22.33 -22.38
CA GLY A 36 -14.19 21.96 -21.90
C GLY A 36 -14.13 20.97 -20.74
N THR A 37 -15.21 20.21 -20.60
CA THR A 37 -15.44 19.31 -19.47
C THR A 37 -15.39 17.84 -19.90
N SER A 38 -14.80 16.98 -19.08
CA SER A 38 -14.80 15.52 -19.30
C SER A 38 -15.03 14.74 -18.01
N TYR A 39 -15.55 13.52 -18.13
CA TYR A 39 -15.75 12.59 -17.02
C TYR A 39 -14.74 11.46 -17.12
N ILE A 40 -13.63 11.57 -16.38
CA ILE A 40 -12.49 10.64 -16.48
C ILE A 40 -12.10 9.99 -15.15
N ASP A 41 -12.62 10.51 -14.04
CA ASP A 41 -12.44 9.94 -12.72
C ASP A 41 -13.65 9.06 -12.40
N HIS A 42 -13.41 7.82 -11.99
CA HIS A 42 -14.49 6.85 -11.72
C HIS A 42 -14.31 6.21 -10.34
N CYS A 43 -15.43 5.99 -9.66
CA CYS A 43 -15.51 5.21 -8.43
C CYS A 43 -15.86 3.76 -8.78
N VAL A 44 -14.84 2.90 -8.90
CA VAL A 44 -15.05 1.49 -9.26
C VAL A 44 -15.18 0.63 -8.01
N ILE A 45 -16.27 -0.13 -7.92
CA ILE A 45 -16.53 -1.06 -6.82
C ILE A 45 -16.85 -2.47 -7.34
N SER A 46 -16.66 -3.49 -6.52
CA SER A 46 -17.17 -4.84 -6.82
C SER A 46 -18.70 -4.82 -6.88
N SER A 47 -19.29 -5.49 -7.86
CA SER A 47 -20.75 -5.63 -8.01
C SER A 47 -21.42 -6.19 -6.74
N THR A 48 -20.71 -7.03 -5.99
CA THR A 48 -21.17 -7.56 -4.69
C THR A 48 -21.26 -6.52 -3.58
N PHE A 49 -20.52 -5.41 -3.71
CA PHE A 49 -20.51 -4.30 -2.75
C PHE A 49 -21.46 -3.16 -3.12
N TYR A 50 -22.01 -3.16 -4.34
CA TYR A 50 -22.91 -2.11 -4.83
C TYR A 50 -24.11 -1.89 -3.90
N ARG A 51 -24.68 -2.95 -3.32
CA ARG A 51 -25.80 -2.88 -2.36
C ARG A 51 -25.51 -2.09 -1.08
N TYR A 52 -24.24 -1.79 -0.79
CA TYR A 52 -23.82 -1.00 0.37
C TYR A 52 -23.60 0.47 0.00
N VAL A 53 -23.68 0.84 -1.27
CA VAL A 53 -23.53 2.23 -1.71
C VAL A 53 -24.85 2.95 -1.48
N ASN A 54 -24.85 3.95 -0.59
CA ASN A 54 -26.01 4.80 -0.32
C ASN A 54 -26.17 5.90 -1.38
N GLY A 55 -25.09 6.19 -2.11
CA GLY A 55 -25.05 7.20 -3.16
C GLY A 55 -23.67 7.84 -3.25
N GLY A 56 -23.54 8.82 -4.14
CA GLY A 56 -22.36 9.65 -4.23
C GLY A 56 -22.64 11.00 -4.85
N ILE A 57 -21.64 11.86 -4.79
CA ILE A 57 -21.71 13.22 -5.31
C ILE A 57 -20.38 13.58 -5.97
N THR A 58 -20.46 14.19 -7.15
CA THR A 58 -19.39 15.02 -7.67
C THR A 58 -19.56 16.40 -7.05
N ASN A 59 -18.59 16.86 -6.27
CA ASN A 59 -18.68 18.20 -5.70
C ASN A 59 -18.57 19.25 -6.81
N GLU A 60 -19.28 20.36 -6.67
CA GLU A 60 -19.12 21.51 -7.56
C GLU A 60 -17.73 22.12 -7.39
N ASP A 61 -17.34 22.93 -8.36
CA ASP A 61 -16.06 23.62 -8.30
C ASP A 61 -16.13 24.73 -7.23
N GLU A 62 -15.35 24.58 -6.18
CA GLU A 62 -15.27 25.54 -5.08
C GLU A 62 -14.07 26.48 -5.26
N LEU A 63 -14.15 27.70 -4.74
CA LEU A 63 -13.06 28.70 -4.82
C LEU A 63 -11.71 28.21 -4.25
N LEU A 64 -11.73 27.18 -3.39
CA LEU A 64 -10.54 26.58 -2.80
C LEU A 64 -10.02 25.36 -3.57
N ASN A 65 -10.70 24.94 -4.63
CA ASN A 65 -10.22 23.87 -5.48
C ASN A 65 -9.02 24.37 -6.30
N THR A 66 -7.84 23.79 -6.03
CA THR A 66 -6.61 24.12 -6.76
C THR A 66 -6.32 23.12 -7.88
N SER A 67 -7.24 22.21 -8.17
CA SER A 67 -7.11 21.18 -9.21
C SER A 67 -8.06 21.46 -10.36
N ASP A 68 -7.68 21.05 -11.57
CA ASP A 68 -8.57 20.95 -12.74
C ASP A 68 -9.52 19.73 -12.69
N HIS A 69 -9.58 19.06 -11.54
CA HIS A 69 -10.46 17.92 -11.26
C HIS A 69 -11.45 18.26 -10.14
N LEU A 70 -12.66 17.74 -10.25
CA LEU A 70 -13.67 17.77 -9.20
C LEU A 70 -13.55 16.51 -8.33
N SER A 71 -13.72 16.69 -7.01
CA SER A 71 -13.68 15.57 -6.08
C SER A 71 -14.95 14.72 -6.18
N LEU A 72 -14.78 13.40 -6.22
CA LEU A 72 -15.86 12.43 -6.10
C LEU A 72 -15.97 11.93 -4.65
N VAL A 73 -17.18 11.95 -4.10
CA VAL A 73 -17.47 11.48 -2.75
C VAL A 73 -18.48 10.33 -2.82
N VAL A 74 -18.11 9.19 -2.25
CA VAL A 74 -18.97 7.99 -2.20
C VAL A 74 -19.37 7.70 -0.77
N ASN A 75 -20.67 7.55 -0.53
CA ASN A 75 -21.20 7.13 0.76
C ASN A 75 -21.46 5.62 0.77
N VAL A 76 -20.70 4.88 1.56
CA VAL A 76 -20.84 3.43 1.71
C VAL A 76 -21.33 3.09 3.12
N ASN A 77 -22.46 2.41 3.22
CA ASN A 77 -23.00 1.89 4.47
C ASN A 77 -22.38 0.54 4.83
N LEU A 78 -21.43 0.56 5.76
CA LEU A 78 -20.79 -0.64 6.28
C LEU A 78 -21.50 -1.26 7.50
N SER A 79 -22.59 -0.65 8.02
CA SER A 79 -23.25 -1.14 9.24
C SER A 79 -23.85 -2.54 9.07
N ASN A 80 -24.27 -2.89 7.86
CA ASN A 80 -24.86 -4.18 7.50
C ASN A 80 -23.83 -5.18 6.96
N ILE A 81 -22.53 -4.87 7.03
CA ILE A 81 -21.46 -5.82 6.65
C ILE A 81 -21.25 -6.89 7.72
N ASN A 82 -21.98 -6.85 8.84
CA ASN A 82 -21.96 -7.93 9.82
C ASN A 82 -22.39 -9.30 9.26
N ASP A 83 -23.10 -9.35 8.13
CA ASP A 83 -23.37 -10.61 7.41
C ASP A 83 -22.11 -11.21 6.76
N PHE A 84 -21.06 -10.42 6.53
CA PHE A 84 -19.75 -10.94 6.13
C PHE A 84 -18.93 -11.45 7.32
N ASN A 85 -19.30 -11.11 8.56
CA ASN A 85 -18.60 -11.57 9.75
C ASN A 85 -18.95 -13.02 10.16
N ALA A 86 -19.94 -13.65 9.52
CA ALA A 86 -20.08 -15.11 9.55
C ALA A 86 -18.94 -15.82 8.77
N GLY A 87 -18.25 -15.12 7.86
CA GLY A 87 -17.03 -15.59 7.17
C GLY A 87 -15.73 -14.99 7.70
N ASN A 88 -15.78 -13.80 8.31
CA ASN A 88 -14.62 -13.15 8.94
C ASN A 88 -14.50 -13.49 10.42
N SER A 89 -14.41 -14.79 10.72
CA SER A 89 -13.43 -15.18 11.74
C SER A 89 -12.12 -14.47 11.38
N ALA A 90 -11.45 -13.84 12.35
CA ALA A 90 -10.17 -13.16 12.18
C ALA A 90 -9.25 -13.87 11.16
N PRO A 91 -8.31 -13.18 10.47
CA PRO A 91 -7.37 -13.76 9.50
C PRO A 91 -6.42 -14.83 10.05
N GLY A 92 -6.76 -15.50 11.15
CA GLY A 92 -6.14 -16.67 11.74
C GLY A 92 -6.30 -17.98 10.97
N ASN A 93 -7.08 -18.05 9.87
CA ASN A 93 -7.22 -19.29 9.09
C ASN A 93 -7.03 -19.17 7.57
N ASN A 94 -6.47 -18.06 7.07
CA ASN A 94 -5.82 -18.05 5.74
C ASN A 94 -4.49 -18.82 5.79
N CYS A 95 -4.52 -20.04 6.30
CA CYS A 95 -3.42 -20.95 6.15
C CYS A 95 -3.38 -21.36 4.68
N ARG A 96 -2.42 -20.81 3.94
CA ARG A 96 -2.15 -21.24 2.57
C ARG A 96 -1.83 -22.73 2.58
N ASN A 97 -2.34 -23.46 1.59
CA ASN A 97 -1.96 -24.86 1.40
C ASN A 97 -0.45 -24.98 1.24
N ALA A 98 0.14 -26.00 1.87
CA ALA A 98 1.56 -26.32 1.75
C ALA A 98 1.83 -27.23 0.55
N TRP A 99 1.35 -26.86 -0.63
CA TRP A 99 1.46 -27.67 -1.85
C TRP A 99 2.91 -28.08 -2.16
N ASP A 100 3.85 -27.19 -1.93
CA ASP A 100 5.29 -27.39 -2.14
C ASP A 100 5.92 -28.45 -1.22
N LYS A 101 5.22 -28.83 -0.13
CA LYS A 101 5.69 -29.84 0.82
C LYS A 101 5.11 -31.21 0.57
N LEU A 102 4.16 -31.34 -0.35
CA LEU A 102 3.53 -32.60 -0.68
C LEU A 102 4.34 -33.31 -1.77
N SER A 103 4.56 -34.61 -1.60
CA SER A 103 5.04 -35.44 -2.69
C SER A 103 3.94 -35.60 -3.75
N LYS A 104 4.31 -36.05 -4.96
CA LYS A 104 3.31 -36.38 -5.99
C LYS A 104 2.29 -37.43 -5.49
N CYS A 105 2.75 -38.40 -4.71
CA CYS A 105 1.89 -39.43 -4.11
C CYS A 105 0.87 -38.81 -3.14
N ASP A 106 1.33 -37.90 -2.27
CA ASP A 106 0.43 -37.21 -1.33
C ASP A 106 -0.58 -36.31 -2.05
N ILE A 107 -0.20 -35.65 -3.14
CA ILE A 107 -1.14 -34.86 -3.95
C ILE A 107 -2.23 -35.76 -4.53
N GLU A 108 -1.84 -36.91 -5.08
CA GLU A 108 -2.77 -37.88 -5.66
C GLU A 108 -3.75 -38.41 -4.60
N GLU A 109 -3.24 -38.81 -3.45
CA GLU A 109 -4.02 -39.40 -2.37
C GLU A 109 -4.91 -38.38 -1.66
N LEU A 110 -4.35 -37.23 -1.27
CA LEU A 110 -5.03 -36.25 -0.43
C LEU A 110 -5.94 -35.33 -1.25
N PHE A 111 -5.56 -34.99 -2.48
CA PHE A 111 -6.30 -34.04 -3.31
C PHE A 111 -6.99 -34.70 -4.49
N THR A 112 -6.24 -35.31 -5.43
CA THR A 112 -6.80 -35.82 -6.69
C THR A 112 -7.93 -36.81 -6.43
N LYS A 113 -7.71 -37.81 -5.58
CA LYS A 113 -8.73 -38.82 -5.25
C LYS A 113 -10.00 -38.22 -4.64
N GLY A 114 -9.85 -37.25 -3.74
CA GLY A 114 -10.98 -36.57 -3.10
C GLY A 114 -11.78 -35.72 -4.09
N VAL A 115 -11.10 -35.01 -4.99
CA VAL A 115 -11.74 -34.22 -6.05
C VAL A 115 -12.43 -35.13 -7.06
N SER A 116 -11.75 -36.17 -7.55
CA SER A 116 -12.32 -37.14 -8.50
C SER A 116 -13.58 -37.80 -7.97
N GLN A 117 -13.59 -38.17 -6.67
CA GLN A 117 -14.78 -38.73 -6.02
C GLN A 117 -15.94 -37.73 -6.01
N GLY A 118 -15.70 -36.47 -5.62
CA GLY A 118 -16.76 -35.45 -5.62
C GLY A 118 -17.26 -35.09 -7.02
N LEU A 119 -16.37 -35.09 -8.02
CA LEU A 119 -16.73 -34.80 -9.40
C LEU A 119 -17.51 -35.93 -10.08
N ALA A 120 -17.34 -37.18 -9.65
CA ALA A 120 -18.09 -38.31 -10.20
C ALA A 120 -19.61 -38.11 -10.05
N GLU A 121 -20.07 -37.61 -8.91
CA GLU A 121 -21.48 -37.31 -8.67
C GLU A 121 -22.00 -36.18 -9.57
N ILE A 122 -21.20 -35.12 -9.77
CA ILE A 122 -21.56 -34.02 -10.66
C ILE A 122 -21.67 -34.52 -12.10
N LYS A 123 -20.70 -35.34 -12.54
CA LYS A 123 -20.66 -35.88 -13.90
C LYS A 123 -21.92 -36.68 -14.22
N ILE A 124 -22.35 -37.59 -13.32
CA ILE A 124 -23.57 -38.38 -13.51
C ILE A 124 -24.80 -37.47 -13.64
N ASN A 125 -24.92 -36.47 -12.78
CA ASN A 125 -26.05 -35.53 -12.83
C ASN A 125 -26.06 -34.69 -14.11
N LEU A 126 -24.89 -34.29 -14.59
CA LEU A 126 -24.73 -33.54 -15.83
C LEU A 126 -25.13 -34.37 -17.05
N GLU A 127 -24.66 -35.62 -17.12
CA GLU A 127 -24.99 -36.54 -18.23
C GLU A 127 -26.50 -36.78 -18.34
N ASN A 128 -27.19 -36.96 -17.20
CA ASN A 128 -28.65 -37.09 -17.18
C ASN A 128 -29.36 -35.80 -17.65
N LYS A 129 -28.91 -34.63 -17.18
CA LYS A 129 -29.52 -33.35 -17.57
C LYS A 129 -29.30 -32.97 -19.04
N ILE A 130 -28.17 -33.39 -19.62
CA ILE A 130 -27.90 -33.20 -21.06
C ILE A 130 -28.84 -34.07 -21.89
N LEU A 131 -29.09 -35.32 -21.48
CA LEU A 131 -30.04 -36.21 -22.15
C LEU A 131 -31.46 -35.62 -22.17
N ASP A 132 -31.86 -34.94 -21.10
CA ASP A 132 -33.16 -34.27 -20.99
C ASP A 132 -33.22 -32.93 -21.76
N CYS A 133 -32.13 -32.48 -22.39
CA CYS A 133 -32.01 -31.18 -23.08
C CYS A 133 -32.38 -29.96 -22.21
N ASP A 134 -32.31 -30.08 -20.89
CA ASP A 134 -32.72 -29.06 -19.92
C ASP A 134 -31.50 -28.47 -19.19
N VAL A 135 -30.65 -27.76 -19.96
CA VAL A 135 -29.46 -27.08 -19.44
C VAL A 135 -29.67 -25.57 -19.47
N SER A 136 -30.21 -25.03 -18.37
CA SER A 136 -30.33 -23.59 -18.17
C SER A 136 -29.00 -22.97 -17.73
N LYS A 137 -28.88 -21.64 -17.86
CA LYS A 137 -27.72 -20.89 -17.37
C LYS A 137 -27.54 -21.05 -15.85
N GLU A 138 -28.65 -21.02 -15.12
CA GLU A 138 -28.68 -21.17 -13.66
C GLU A 138 -28.16 -22.55 -13.23
N TYR A 139 -28.45 -23.59 -14.03
CA TYR A 139 -27.91 -24.91 -13.80
C TYR A 139 -26.39 -24.95 -14.00
N ILE A 140 -25.87 -24.31 -15.06
CA ILE A 140 -24.42 -24.20 -15.29
C ILE A 140 -23.73 -23.50 -14.11
N ASP A 141 -24.29 -22.38 -13.65
CA ASP A 141 -23.76 -21.64 -12.50
C ASP A 141 -23.78 -22.50 -11.22
N SER A 142 -24.86 -23.27 -11.01
CA SER A 142 -24.98 -24.21 -9.89
C SER A 142 -23.90 -25.31 -9.94
N VAL A 143 -23.66 -25.89 -11.12
CA VAL A 143 -22.60 -26.90 -11.32
C VAL A 143 -21.22 -26.30 -11.03
N LEU A 144 -20.93 -25.11 -11.56
CA LEU A 144 -19.65 -24.43 -11.34
C LEU A 144 -19.41 -24.13 -9.86
N ASN A 145 -20.44 -23.66 -9.14
CA ASN A 145 -20.36 -23.44 -7.70
C ASN A 145 -20.07 -24.74 -6.95
N ARG A 146 -20.73 -25.84 -7.33
CA ARG A 146 -20.52 -27.14 -6.69
C ARG A 146 -19.11 -27.71 -6.96
N VAL A 147 -18.59 -27.56 -8.18
CA VAL A 147 -17.18 -27.89 -8.50
C VAL A 147 -16.23 -27.08 -7.64
N THR A 148 -16.47 -25.77 -7.53
CA THR A 148 -15.66 -24.86 -6.73
C THR A 148 -15.68 -25.26 -5.25
N ASP A 149 -16.83 -25.65 -4.72
CA ASP A 149 -16.99 -26.07 -3.34
C ASP A 149 -16.30 -27.41 -3.06
N ILE A 150 -16.33 -28.36 -3.99
CA ILE A 150 -15.54 -29.60 -3.89
C ILE A 150 -14.05 -29.27 -3.81
N LEU A 151 -13.56 -28.45 -4.73
CA LEU A 151 -12.15 -28.05 -4.76
C LEU A 151 -11.75 -27.37 -3.45
N LYS A 152 -12.55 -26.42 -2.96
CA LYS A 152 -12.31 -25.72 -1.68
C LYS A 152 -12.35 -26.68 -0.51
N THR A 153 -13.34 -27.57 -0.44
CA THR A 153 -13.55 -28.50 0.68
C THR A 153 -12.39 -29.49 0.78
N VAL A 154 -12.05 -30.16 -0.33
CA VAL A 154 -10.93 -31.11 -0.36
C VAL A 154 -9.63 -30.40 -0.01
N SER A 155 -9.41 -29.22 -0.60
CA SER A 155 -8.23 -28.40 -0.32
C SER A 155 -8.15 -27.92 1.14
N ASN A 156 -9.28 -27.67 1.79
CA ASN A 156 -9.34 -27.21 3.17
C ASN A 156 -9.15 -28.31 4.19
N HIS A 157 -9.70 -29.50 3.93
CA HIS A 157 -9.73 -30.58 4.90
C HIS A 157 -8.61 -31.59 4.74
N ARG A 158 -8.12 -31.82 3.52
CA ARG A 158 -7.15 -32.89 3.25
C ARG A 158 -5.72 -32.40 3.07
N ILE A 159 -5.53 -31.14 2.69
CA ILE A 159 -4.20 -30.60 2.43
C ILE A 159 -3.62 -29.96 3.70
N PRO A 160 -2.38 -30.33 4.06
CA PRO A 160 -1.65 -29.66 5.13
C PRO A 160 -1.58 -28.16 4.92
N LYS A 161 -1.96 -27.44 5.96
CA LYS A 161 -2.03 -26.00 5.99
C LYS A 161 -0.70 -25.41 6.47
N ARG A 162 -0.14 -24.44 5.73
CA ARG A 162 1.02 -23.66 6.19
C ARG A 162 0.57 -22.81 7.38
N LYS A 163 1.11 -23.11 8.56
CA LYS A 163 0.98 -22.22 9.71
C LYS A 163 1.86 -21.00 9.46
N TYR A 164 1.31 -19.80 9.67
CA TYR A 164 2.11 -18.58 9.68
C TYR A 164 3.22 -18.72 10.71
N ASN A 165 4.46 -18.83 10.23
CA ASN A 165 5.59 -18.92 11.12
C ASN A 165 6.04 -17.50 11.48
N LYS A 166 5.62 -17.05 12.66
CA LYS A 166 6.05 -15.76 13.25
C LYS A 166 7.58 -15.59 13.31
N ARG A 167 8.36 -16.68 13.18
CA ARG A 167 9.83 -16.68 13.18
C ARG A 167 10.44 -16.54 11.78
N LEU A 168 9.64 -16.29 10.74
CA LEU A 168 10.10 -15.91 9.40
C LEU A 168 10.27 -14.39 9.26
N LYS A 169 10.26 -13.64 10.36
CA LYS A 169 10.66 -12.25 10.30
C LYS A 169 12.12 -12.17 9.81
N PRO A 170 12.45 -11.27 8.89
CA PRO A 170 13.76 -11.22 8.24
C PRO A 170 14.90 -10.97 9.23
N TYR A 171 14.63 -10.28 10.35
CA TYR A 171 15.59 -10.05 11.43
C TYR A 171 15.84 -11.25 12.36
N TRP A 172 15.28 -12.44 12.08
CA TRP A 172 15.42 -13.61 12.95
C TRP A 172 16.71 -14.41 12.70
N ASN A 173 17.83 -13.94 13.27
CA ASN A 173 19.14 -14.55 13.12
C ASN A 173 19.41 -15.74 14.10
N SER A 174 20.57 -16.40 13.95
CA SER A 174 21.01 -17.51 14.81
C SER A 174 21.12 -17.11 16.29
N SER A 175 21.68 -15.93 16.57
CA SER A 175 21.82 -15.39 17.92
C SER A 175 20.47 -15.28 18.66
N ILE A 176 19.44 -14.75 17.99
CA ILE A 176 18.08 -14.67 18.56
C ILE A 176 17.49 -16.07 18.81
N LYS A 177 17.77 -17.04 17.93
CA LYS A 177 17.34 -18.43 18.13
C LYS A 177 18.00 -19.05 19.36
N ASP A 178 19.27 -18.78 19.61
CA ASP A 178 19.99 -19.31 20.77
C ASP A 178 19.52 -18.66 22.07
N LEU A 179 19.27 -17.34 22.07
CA LEU A 179 18.62 -16.66 23.20
C LEU A 179 17.20 -17.18 23.47
N LEU A 180 16.44 -17.52 22.42
CA LEU A 180 15.13 -18.15 22.58
C LEU A 180 15.24 -19.54 23.22
N LYS A 181 16.21 -20.35 22.80
CA LYS A 181 16.48 -21.67 23.39
C LYS A 181 16.87 -21.51 24.87
N ALA A 182 17.78 -20.61 25.19
CA ALA A 182 18.19 -20.32 26.57
C ALA A 182 17.00 -19.87 27.44
N LYS A 183 16.18 -18.94 26.94
CA LYS A 183 14.95 -18.50 27.62
C LYS A 183 13.97 -19.66 27.86
N ASN A 184 13.78 -20.55 26.89
CA ASN A 184 12.91 -21.71 27.04
C ASN A 184 13.49 -22.74 28.02
N LYS A 185 14.82 -22.95 28.04
CA LYS A 185 15.50 -23.80 29.02
C LYS A 185 15.25 -23.31 30.44
N MET A 186 15.50 -22.02 30.70
CA MET A 186 15.27 -21.41 32.02
C MET A 186 13.79 -21.46 32.43
N TRP A 187 12.85 -21.30 31.48
CA TRP A 187 11.42 -21.47 31.74
C TRP A 187 11.10 -22.89 32.20
N SER A 188 11.65 -23.92 31.54
CA SER A 188 11.46 -25.32 31.92
C SER A 188 12.04 -25.64 33.29
N GLU A 189 13.20 -25.08 33.64
CA GLU A 189 13.81 -25.22 34.97
C GLU A 189 12.95 -24.57 36.06
N TRP A 190 12.49 -23.33 35.83
CA TRP A 190 11.57 -22.65 36.75
C TRP A 190 10.25 -23.43 36.92
N LYS A 191 9.71 -23.99 35.82
CA LYS A 191 8.53 -24.86 35.87
C LYS A 191 8.77 -26.12 36.71
N ARG A 192 9.92 -26.78 36.54
CA ARG A 192 10.32 -27.95 37.34
C ARG A 192 10.52 -27.62 38.82
N SER A 193 10.92 -26.39 39.14
CA SER A 193 11.11 -25.92 40.53
C SER A 193 9.82 -25.52 41.27
N GLY A 194 8.63 -25.80 40.73
CA GLY A 194 7.36 -25.44 41.37
C GLY A 194 6.86 -24.02 41.08
N MET A 195 7.49 -23.30 40.14
CA MET A 195 7.04 -21.97 39.67
C MET A 195 6.95 -20.87 40.75
N HIS A 196 7.70 -20.98 41.84
CA HIS A 196 7.75 -19.94 42.88
C HIS A 196 8.23 -18.60 42.30
N ARG A 197 7.56 -17.50 42.66
CA ARG A 197 7.89 -16.13 42.23
C ARG A 197 8.68 -15.40 43.33
N GLY A 198 9.14 -14.17 43.04
CA GLY A 198 9.83 -13.33 44.02
C GLY A 198 11.34 -13.51 43.99
N ASN A 199 11.98 -13.80 45.13
CA ASN A 199 13.44 -13.96 45.23
C ASN A 199 13.95 -15.36 44.85
N ASN A 200 13.13 -16.17 44.18
CA ASN A 200 13.50 -17.50 43.73
C ASN A 200 14.54 -17.42 42.59
N VAL A 201 15.65 -18.16 42.72
CA VAL A 201 16.76 -18.13 41.75
C VAL A 201 16.33 -18.52 40.32
N PHE A 202 15.45 -19.51 40.16
CA PHE A 202 14.99 -19.96 38.85
C PHE A 202 14.08 -18.93 38.18
N TRP A 203 13.24 -18.24 38.97
CA TRP A 203 12.42 -17.13 38.49
C TRP A 203 13.28 -15.96 37.99
N LEU A 204 14.31 -15.56 38.77
CA LEU A 204 15.22 -14.48 38.40
C LEU A 204 15.98 -14.82 37.11
N ARG A 205 16.56 -16.04 37.02
CA ARG A 205 17.24 -16.53 35.81
C ARG A 205 16.33 -16.53 34.57
N TYR A 206 15.08 -16.99 34.71
CA TYR A 206 14.11 -16.92 33.61
C TYR A 206 13.80 -15.48 33.19
N LYS A 207 13.60 -14.56 34.16
CA LYS A 207 13.36 -13.14 33.90
C LYS A 207 14.51 -12.49 33.15
N ASP A 208 15.75 -12.80 33.52
CA ASP A 208 16.94 -12.26 32.88
C ASP A 208 17.10 -12.80 31.46
N ALA A 209 16.94 -14.12 31.25
CA ALA A 209 16.94 -14.72 29.92
C ALA A 209 15.82 -14.14 29.02
N LYS A 210 14.63 -13.88 29.60
CA LYS A 210 13.52 -13.23 28.89
C LYS A 210 13.83 -11.77 28.54
N ARG A 211 14.47 -11.01 29.43
CA ARG A 211 14.92 -9.64 29.16
C ARG A 211 16.00 -9.62 28.07
N ALA A 212 16.99 -10.51 28.14
CA ALA A 212 18.04 -10.65 27.14
C ALA A 212 17.45 -10.94 25.75
N PHE A 213 16.58 -11.95 25.65
CA PHE A 213 15.88 -12.29 24.40
C PHE A 213 15.10 -11.09 23.83
N ARG A 214 14.33 -10.38 24.67
CA ARG A 214 13.55 -9.22 24.22
C ARG A 214 14.42 -8.06 23.74
N ARG A 215 15.53 -7.78 24.44
CA ARG A 215 16.49 -6.73 24.03
C ARG A 215 17.10 -7.05 22.67
N ALA A 216 17.64 -8.25 22.52
CA ALA A 216 18.24 -8.69 21.24
C ALA A 216 17.22 -8.67 20.10
N LEU A 217 15.98 -9.09 20.36
CA LEU A 217 14.92 -9.07 19.35
C LEU A 217 14.59 -7.64 18.88
N ARG A 218 14.47 -6.69 19.82
CA ARG A 218 14.24 -5.27 19.47
C ARG A 218 15.43 -4.67 18.73
N GLN A 219 16.65 -5.00 19.14
CA GLN A 219 17.85 -4.50 18.49
C GLN A 219 17.93 -4.97 17.03
N ALA A 220 17.69 -6.26 16.77
CA ALA A 220 17.69 -6.79 15.40
C ALA A 220 16.53 -6.23 14.55
N GLU A 221 15.39 -5.94 15.16
CA GLU A 221 14.27 -5.26 14.48
C GLU A 221 14.65 -3.83 14.08
N VAL A 222 15.28 -3.07 14.98
CA VAL A 222 15.80 -1.72 14.70
C VAL A 222 16.85 -1.76 13.60
N GLU A 223 17.84 -2.65 13.70
CA GLU A 223 18.91 -2.80 12.70
C GLU A 223 18.36 -3.18 11.32
N TYR A 224 17.41 -4.12 11.26
CA TYR A 224 16.75 -4.46 10.01
C TYR A 224 16.00 -3.28 9.39
N ASN A 225 15.29 -2.49 10.20
CA ASN A 225 14.59 -1.31 9.70
C ASN A 225 15.56 -0.23 9.20
N ILE A 226 16.70 -0.03 9.90
CA ILE A 226 17.77 0.88 9.44
C ILE A 226 18.30 0.42 8.09
N ASN A 227 18.57 -0.88 7.92
CA ASN A 227 19.06 -1.42 6.66
C ASN A 227 18.03 -1.26 5.54
N CYS A 228 16.74 -1.51 5.80
CA CYS A 228 15.70 -1.28 4.81
C CYS A 228 15.59 0.20 4.40
N GLN A 229 15.78 1.13 5.35
CA GLN A 229 15.79 2.56 5.02
C GLN A 229 16.99 2.90 4.14
N LYS A 230 18.17 2.37 4.49
CA LYS A 230 19.38 2.54 3.69
C LYS A 230 19.21 1.99 2.27
N ASP A 231 18.60 0.81 2.12
CA ASP A 231 18.32 0.24 0.79
C ASP A 231 17.39 1.14 -0.04
N ILE A 232 16.40 1.79 0.60
CA ILE A 232 15.51 2.76 -0.04
C ILE A 232 16.31 3.99 -0.46
N ASP A 233 17.09 4.58 0.45
CA ASP A 233 17.88 5.78 0.21
C ASP A 233 18.90 5.56 -0.92
N GLU A 234 19.58 4.41 -0.95
CA GLU A 234 20.53 4.06 -2.02
C GLU A 234 19.84 3.81 -3.38
N SER A 235 18.58 3.32 -3.36
CA SER A 235 17.85 3.03 -4.60
C SER A 235 17.27 4.27 -5.29
N GLN A 236 17.13 5.39 -4.56
CA GLN A 236 16.46 6.59 -5.07
C GLN A 236 17.20 7.19 -6.29
N ASP A 237 18.53 7.10 -6.29
CA ASP A 237 19.39 7.70 -7.31
C ASP A 237 19.72 6.73 -8.46
N ILE A 238 19.42 5.43 -8.29
CA ILE A 238 19.79 4.37 -9.25
C ILE A 238 18.59 3.94 -10.10
N ASP A 239 17.46 3.61 -9.46
CA ASP A 239 16.28 3.07 -10.15
C ASP A 239 14.99 3.51 -9.45
N ALA A 240 14.33 4.51 -10.04
CA ALA A 240 13.07 5.05 -9.55
C ALA A 240 11.95 4.00 -9.43
N ARG A 241 11.90 2.99 -10.32
CA ARG A 241 10.86 1.94 -10.24
C ARG A 241 11.13 1.02 -9.06
N TYR A 242 12.40 0.64 -8.86
CA TYR A 242 12.80 -0.19 -7.75
C TYR A 242 12.61 0.52 -6.40
N TYR A 243 12.96 1.81 -6.33
CA TYR A 243 12.65 2.68 -5.19
C TYR A 243 11.18 2.63 -4.81
N TRP A 244 10.27 2.89 -5.76
CA TRP A 244 8.83 2.87 -5.48
C TRP A 244 8.32 1.50 -5.09
N PHE A 245 8.88 0.43 -5.65
CA PHE A 245 8.60 -0.93 -5.21
C PHE A 245 8.98 -1.15 -3.74
N LEU A 246 10.18 -0.74 -3.32
CA LEU A 246 10.63 -0.84 -1.92
C LEU A 246 9.77 0.04 -1.00
N ALA A 247 9.57 1.31 -1.33
CA ALA A 247 8.76 2.24 -0.54
C ALA A 247 7.33 1.70 -0.32
N ASN A 248 6.68 1.21 -1.38
CA ASN A 248 5.32 0.66 -1.29
C ASN A 248 5.26 -0.68 -0.54
N ARG A 249 6.32 -1.49 -0.60
CA ARG A 249 6.44 -2.71 0.21
C ARG A 249 6.44 -2.41 1.71
N HIS A 250 7.06 -1.31 2.11
CA HIS A 250 7.21 -0.93 3.52
C HIS A 250 6.08 -0.02 4.06
N LYS A 251 5.29 0.65 3.21
CA LYS A 251 4.10 1.46 3.59
C LYS A 251 3.00 0.70 4.35
N LYS A 252 2.90 -0.63 4.23
CA LYS A 252 1.77 -1.42 4.76
C LYS A 252 1.77 -1.66 6.27
N SER A 253 2.77 -1.18 7.01
CA SER A 253 2.78 -1.23 8.47
C SER A 253 2.25 0.10 9.02
N GLY A 254 0.93 0.19 9.26
CA GLY A 254 0.23 1.39 9.76
C GLY A 254 0.61 1.83 11.18
N LYS A 255 1.86 1.60 11.61
CA LYS A 255 2.45 2.01 12.89
C LYS A 255 3.87 2.57 12.72
N ASN A 256 4.22 3.05 11.54
CA ASN A 256 5.47 3.79 11.41
C ASN A 256 5.24 5.15 12.07
N SER A 257 5.74 5.30 13.30
CA SER A 257 5.98 6.62 13.89
C SER A 257 6.90 7.37 12.92
N ASN A 258 6.53 8.60 12.57
CA ASN A 258 7.34 9.50 11.74
C ASN A 258 8.62 9.86 12.50
N CYS A 259 9.59 8.94 12.54
CA CYS A 259 10.88 9.22 13.13
C CYS A 259 11.76 9.92 12.11
N ILE A 260 12.52 10.91 12.58
CA ILE A 260 13.54 11.59 11.79
C ILE A 260 14.86 11.53 12.53
N ARG A 261 15.97 11.61 11.80
CA ARG A 261 17.31 11.66 12.37
C ARG A 261 17.81 13.10 12.29
N ASN A 262 18.23 13.67 13.41
CA ASN A 262 18.82 15.02 13.42
C ASN A 262 20.28 15.01 12.96
N ASP A 263 20.89 16.19 12.84
CA ASP A 263 22.28 16.39 12.40
C ASP A 263 23.32 15.69 13.31
N HIS A 264 22.95 15.40 14.56
CA HIS A 264 23.78 14.65 15.51
C HIS A 264 23.63 13.12 15.40
N GLY A 265 22.83 12.63 14.45
CA GLY A 265 22.57 11.22 14.26
C GLY A 265 21.56 10.60 15.24
N ILE A 266 20.90 11.42 16.08
CA ILE A 266 19.90 10.98 17.06
C ILE A 266 18.55 10.77 16.36
N VAL A 267 17.93 9.62 16.57
CA VAL A 267 16.59 9.32 16.03
C VAL A 267 15.53 9.88 16.96
N LEU A 268 14.80 10.89 16.49
CA LEU A 268 13.67 11.52 17.16
C LEU A 268 12.39 10.74 16.81
N GLN A 269 11.59 10.37 17.82
CA GLN A 269 10.32 9.64 17.64
C GLN A 269 9.11 10.40 18.18
N GLU A 270 9.32 11.32 19.13
CA GLU A 270 8.26 12.12 19.73
C GLU A 270 7.76 13.18 18.75
N PRO A 271 6.44 13.30 18.49
CA PRO A 271 5.90 14.22 17.49
C PRO A 271 6.36 15.67 17.63
N ASP A 272 6.49 16.16 18.88
CA ASP A 272 6.93 17.53 19.14
C ASP A 272 8.42 17.72 18.87
N ALA A 273 9.26 16.73 19.20
CA ALA A 273 10.68 16.75 18.86
C ALA A 273 10.89 16.72 17.34
N VAL A 274 10.10 15.89 16.64
CA VAL A 274 10.09 15.81 15.17
C VAL A 274 9.67 17.15 14.56
N ARG A 275 8.59 17.77 15.06
CA ARG A 275 8.13 19.09 14.61
C ARG A 275 9.18 20.16 14.85
N GLN A 276 9.81 20.18 16.02
CA GLN A 276 10.83 21.17 16.37
C GLN A 276 12.05 21.05 15.46
N GLU A 277 12.51 19.83 15.20
CA GLU A 277 13.65 19.59 14.32
C GLU A 277 13.35 20.03 12.88
N TRP A 278 12.15 19.73 12.35
CA TRP A 278 11.71 20.26 11.06
C TRP A 278 11.63 21.80 11.06
N SER A 279 11.09 22.39 12.12
CA SER A 279 11.04 23.85 12.28
C SER A 279 12.44 24.45 12.24
N ASN A 280 13.40 23.84 12.94
CA ASN A 280 14.79 24.27 12.94
C ASN A 280 15.41 24.15 11.53
N TYR A 281 15.24 23.01 10.87
CA TYR A 281 15.72 22.77 9.51
C TYR A 281 15.18 23.81 8.52
N PHE A 282 13.86 24.00 8.46
CA PHE A 282 13.25 24.96 7.56
C PHE A 282 13.59 26.41 7.94
N SER A 283 13.68 26.73 9.23
CA SER A 283 14.12 28.07 9.67
C SER A 283 15.53 28.37 9.17
N GLN A 284 16.44 27.39 9.14
CA GLN A 284 17.77 27.56 8.57
C GLN A 284 17.75 27.72 7.04
N LEU A 285 16.84 27.04 6.34
CA LEU A 285 16.65 27.22 4.89
C LEU A 285 16.07 28.60 4.55
N PHE A 286 15.14 29.11 5.35
CA PHE A 286 14.45 30.38 5.13
C PHE A 286 15.15 31.60 5.73
N THR A 287 16.11 31.40 6.62
CA THR A 287 16.96 32.46 7.14
C THR A 287 18.25 32.42 6.34
N PRO A 288 18.37 33.18 5.23
CA PRO A 288 19.61 33.22 4.47
C PRO A 288 20.73 33.64 5.43
N LYS A 289 21.60 32.69 5.77
CA LYS A 289 22.90 33.05 6.32
C LYS A 289 23.61 33.74 5.17
N GLU A 290 23.90 35.03 5.33
CA GLU A 290 24.85 35.70 4.44
C GLU A 290 26.13 34.86 4.49
N CYS A 291 26.34 34.06 3.45
CA CYS A 291 27.62 33.42 3.26
C CYS A 291 28.58 34.56 3.01
N ASP A 292 29.75 34.59 3.67
CA ASP A 292 30.75 35.65 3.42
C ASP A 292 31.19 35.68 1.94
N ASN A 293 30.93 34.60 1.20
CA ASN A 293 31.13 34.48 -0.24
C ASN A 293 29.83 34.57 -1.07
N PHE A 294 28.76 35.12 -0.51
CA PHE A 294 27.51 35.30 -1.23
C PHE A 294 27.71 36.37 -2.31
N ASP A 295 27.62 35.96 -3.57
CA ASP A 295 27.80 36.85 -4.72
C ASP A 295 26.58 37.78 -4.86
N ILE A 296 26.71 38.96 -4.24
CA ILE A 296 25.70 40.02 -4.27
C ILE A 296 25.43 40.46 -5.71
N ASP A 297 26.45 40.45 -6.56
CA ASP A 297 26.35 40.86 -7.96
C ASP A 297 25.53 39.85 -8.76
N PHE A 298 25.75 38.55 -8.53
CA PHE A 298 24.93 37.50 -9.14
C PHE A 298 23.46 37.58 -8.71
N LYS A 299 23.19 37.82 -7.41
CA LYS A 299 21.82 38.05 -6.93
C LYS A 299 21.17 39.26 -7.60
N ALA A 300 21.90 40.38 -7.71
CA ALA A 300 21.41 41.57 -8.38
C ALA A 300 21.12 41.30 -9.86
N HIS A 301 21.99 40.54 -10.54
CA HIS A 301 21.79 40.12 -11.92
C HIS A 301 20.53 39.26 -12.11
N VAL A 302 20.35 38.21 -11.28
CA VAL A 302 19.17 37.34 -11.33
C VAL A 302 17.88 38.13 -11.07
N ASN A 303 17.89 39.02 -10.08
CA ASN A 303 16.73 39.87 -9.79
C ASN A 303 16.41 40.82 -10.95
N ALA A 304 17.43 41.46 -11.53
CA ALA A 304 17.25 42.31 -12.70
C ALA A 304 16.69 41.54 -13.90
N MET A 305 17.16 40.30 -14.10
CA MET A 305 16.65 39.41 -15.15
C MET A 305 15.19 39.01 -14.91
N MET A 306 14.82 38.68 -13.67
CA MET A 306 13.43 38.39 -13.28
C MET A 306 12.52 39.60 -13.45
N ASP A 307 12.98 40.80 -13.08
CA ASP A 307 12.21 42.04 -13.25
C ASP A 307 12.11 42.48 -14.72
N PHE A 308 13.11 42.17 -15.54
CA PHE A 308 13.05 42.33 -16.98
C PHE A 308 12.00 41.39 -17.59
N MET A 309 12.02 40.10 -17.22
CA MET A 309 11.00 39.14 -17.64
C MET A 309 9.60 39.63 -17.23
N LYS A 310 9.39 39.99 -15.95
CA LYS A 310 8.09 40.50 -15.46
C LYS A 310 7.59 41.74 -16.20
N ARG A 311 8.49 42.65 -16.60
CA ARG A 311 8.13 43.85 -17.37
C ARG A 311 7.75 43.51 -18.81
N GLY A 312 8.51 42.63 -19.47
CA GLY A 312 8.14 42.11 -20.78
C GLY A 312 6.77 41.41 -20.78
N TYR A 313 6.43 40.74 -19.66
CA TYR A 313 5.10 40.14 -19.46
C TYR A 313 3.98 41.15 -19.19
N SER A 314 4.28 42.35 -18.66
CA SER A 314 3.24 43.34 -18.33
C SER A 314 2.88 44.26 -19.50
N GLU A 315 3.80 44.47 -20.45
CA GLU A 315 3.60 45.39 -21.58
C GLU A 315 2.89 44.74 -22.79
N ASN A 316 2.80 43.40 -22.84
CA ASN A 316 2.13 42.65 -23.92
C ASN A 316 0.72 42.15 -23.57
N ASN A 317 0.10 42.68 -22.50
CA ASN A 317 -1.18 42.21 -21.99
C ASN A 317 -2.39 42.86 -22.74
N ASP A 318 -2.58 42.51 -24.01
CA ASP A 318 -3.92 42.08 -24.46
C ASP A 318 -4.17 40.77 -23.70
N GLY A 319 -5.21 40.72 -22.85
CA GLY A 319 -5.45 39.70 -21.82
C GLY A 319 -5.71 38.28 -22.33
N SER A 320 -4.81 37.76 -23.14
CA SER A 320 -4.79 36.44 -23.75
C SER A 320 -3.46 35.78 -23.38
N PHE A 321 -3.45 35.05 -22.27
CA PHE A 321 -2.39 34.11 -21.88
C PHE A 321 -2.32 32.95 -22.88
N ASN A 322 -1.75 33.17 -24.06
CA ASN A 322 -1.79 32.18 -25.14
C ASN A 322 -0.45 31.96 -25.85
N GLU A 323 0.67 32.27 -25.21
CA GLU A 323 1.97 31.77 -25.66
C GLU A 323 2.53 30.78 -24.64
N CYS A 324 2.37 29.51 -24.99
CA CYS A 324 3.07 28.38 -24.40
C CYS A 324 4.57 28.66 -24.53
N PHE A 325 5.34 28.61 -23.43
CA PHE A 325 6.79 28.59 -23.50
C PHE A 325 7.20 27.50 -24.49
N ASP A 326 7.86 27.89 -25.59
CA ASP A 326 8.32 26.90 -26.53
C ASP A 326 9.52 26.14 -25.93
N GLU A 327 9.81 24.97 -26.48
CA GLU A 327 10.95 24.16 -26.02
C GLU A 327 12.30 24.91 -26.12
N ASN A 328 12.42 25.92 -26.99
CA ASN A 328 13.63 26.72 -27.11
C ASN A 328 13.79 27.70 -25.96
N ASP A 329 12.73 28.31 -25.46
CA ASP A 329 12.79 29.22 -24.31
C ASP A 329 13.24 28.48 -23.05
N LEU A 330 12.69 27.27 -22.83
CA LEU A 330 13.09 26.41 -21.73
C LEU A 330 14.53 25.91 -21.92
N ALA A 331 14.90 25.52 -23.15
CA ALA A 331 16.27 25.08 -23.47
C ALA A 331 17.29 26.22 -23.28
N MET A 332 16.96 27.46 -23.64
CA MET A 332 17.82 28.63 -23.44
C MET A 332 17.99 28.99 -21.97
N ALA A 333 16.92 28.90 -21.16
CA ALA A 333 17.00 29.06 -19.71
C ALA A 333 17.89 27.99 -19.06
N ILE A 334 17.78 26.73 -19.48
CA ILE A 334 18.63 25.64 -18.98
C ILE A 334 20.09 25.82 -19.42
N LYS A 335 20.31 26.25 -20.67
CA LYS A 335 21.66 26.45 -21.22
C LYS A 335 22.39 27.62 -20.55
N SER A 336 21.69 28.71 -20.25
CA SER A 336 22.25 29.84 -19.51
C SER A 336 22.60 29.47 -18.06
N LEU A 337 21.79 28.65 -17.39
CA LEU A 337 22.11 28.11 -16.05
C LEU A 337 23.33 27.17 -16.06
N ASN A 338 23.53 26.39 -17.13
CA ASN A 338 24.69 25.49 -17.26
C ASN A 338 26.00 26.21 -17.65
N LEU A 339 25.92 27.35 -18.36
CA LEU A 339 27.09 28.17 -18.65
C LEU A 339 27.70 28.81 -17.40
N ILE A 340 26.88 29.12 -16.39
CA ILE A 340 27.33 29.70 -15.12
C ILE A 340 28.13 28.67 -14.28
N LYS A 341 27.83 27.37 -14.40
CA LYS A 341 28.58 26.28 -13.72
C LYS A 341 29.98 26.02 -14.25
N HIS A 342 30.36 26.60 -15.38
CA HIS A 342 31.69 26.40 -15.99
C HIS A 342 32.60 27.64 -15.92
N VAL A 343 32.10 28.74 -15.33
CA VAL A 343 32.87 29.99 -15.14
C VAL A 343 33.15 30.28 -13.66
N ALA A 344 32.46 29.61 -12.73
CA ALA A 344 32.82 29.51 -11.31
C ALA A 344 33.53 28.18 -11.04
#